data_AF-A0A0A0F3C1-F1
#
_entry.id   AF-A0A0A0F3C1-F1
#
_cell.length_a   1.000
_cell.length_b   1.000
_cell.length_c   1.000
_cell.angle_alpha   90.00
_cell.angle_beta   90.00
_cell.angle_gamma   90.00
#
_symmetry.space_group_name_H-M   'P 1'
#
loop_
_entity.id
_entity.type
_entity.pdbx_description
1 polymer ?
#
loop_
_entity_poly.entity_id
_entity_poly.type
_entity_poly.pdbx_seq_one_letter_code
_entity_poly.pdbx_strand_id
1 'polypeptide(L)' 'MSKFFRRRKFCKFTAEGVKEIDYKDLNTLRQYLTETGKIVPSRVTGTKSKYQRQLATAVKRARFLALIPYTDNHNA' A
#
# COMPACT_ATOMS: atom_id res chain seq x y z
N MET A 1 -27.40 -16.03 -10.85
CA MET A 1 -26.61 -15.21 -9.90
C MET A 1 -25.93 -14.09 -10.65
N SER A 2 -26.25 -12.84 -10.32
CA SER A 2 -25.72 -11.66 -11.00
C SER A 2 -24.20 -11.68 -11.03
N LYS A 3 -23.63 -11.78 -12.24
CA LYS A 3 -22.21 -11.50 -12.49
C LYS A 3 -22.02 -10.01 -12.23
N PHE A 4 -21.75 -9.63 -10.99
CA PHE A 4 -21.21 -8.31 -10.69
C PHE A 4 -19.92 -8.20 -11.48
N PHE A 5 -19.96 -7.52 -12.62
CA PHE A 5 -18.80 -7.12 -13.39
C PHE A 5 -17.96 -6.21 -12.49
N ARG A 6 -17.10 -6.79 -11.66
CA ARG A 6 -16.09 -6.04 -10.94
C ARG A 6 -15.16 -5.46 -11.98
N ARG A 7 -15.34 -4.17 -12.25
CA ARG A 7 -14.46 -3.36 -13.09
C ARG A 7 -13.03 -3.68 -12.68
N ARG A 8 -12.20 -4.16 -13.62
CA ARG A 8 -10.81 -4.49 -13.34
C ARG A 8 -10.14 -3.23 -12.80
N LYS A 9 -9.74 -3.26 -11.53
CA LYS A 9 -8.99 -2.16 -10.93
C LYS A 9 -7.62 -2.10 -11.59
N PHE A 10 -7.24 -0.92 -12.06
CA PHE A 10 -5.95 -0.71 -12.67
C PHE A 10 -4.91 -0.35 -11.60
N CYS A 11 -3.65 -0.70 -11.85
CA CYS A 11 -2.57 -0.37 -10.95
C CYS A 11 -2.13 1.07 -11.19
N LYS A 12 -2.35 1.95 -10.21
CA LYS A 12 -1.94 3.37 -10.25
C LYS A 12 -0.45 3.53 -10.56
N PHE A 13 0.42 2.77 -9.89
CA PHE A 13 1.87 2.80 -10.13
C PHE A 13 2.27 2.49 -11.57
N THR A 14 1.51 1.64 -12.28
CA THR A 14 1.77 1.37 -13.69
C THR A 14 1.33 2.53 -14.58
N ALA A 15 0.21 3.17 -14.25
CA ALA A 15 -0.32 4.31 -15.00
C ALA A 15 0.55 5.57 -14.84
N GLU A 16 1.09 5.78 -13.63
CA GLU A 16 1.98 6.91 -13.32
C GLU A 16 3.44 6.68 -13.76
N GLY A 17 3.77 5.50 -14.30
CA GLY A 17 5.14 5.19 -14.76
C GLY A 17 6.16 5.08 -13.63
N VAL A 18 5.72 4.82 -12.40
CA VAL A 18 6.61 4.72 -11.23
C VAL A 18 7.49 3.46 -11.36
N LYS A 19 8.81 3.66 -11.30
CA LYS A 19 9.80 2.58 -11.40
C LYS A 19 10.03 1.88 -10.06
N GLU A 20 10.07 2.65 -8.98
CA GLU A 20 10.35 2.18 -7.63
C GLU A 20 9.55 2.97 -6.60
N ILE A 21 9.15 2.31 -5.51
CA ILE A 21 8.40 2.91 -4.40
C ILE A 21 9.39 3.10 -3.25
N ASP A 22 9.72 4.35 -2.92
CA ASP A 22 10.62 4.66 -1.80
C ASP A 22 9.87 4.60 -0.47
N TYR A 23 10.58 4.26 0.61
CA TYR A 23 10.05 4.26 1.97
C TYR A 23 9.89 5.68 2.55
N LYS A 24 10.52 6.68 1.90
CA LYS A 24 10.48 8.09 2.29
C LYS A 24 9.18 8.78 1.88
N ASP A 25 8.47 8.24 0.89
CA ASP A 25 7.24 8.82 0.36
C ASP A 25 6.02 8.50 1.24
N LEU A 26 5.95 9.11 2.42
CA LEU A 26 4.91 8.79 3.41
C LEU A 26 3.49 9.02 2.88
N ASN A 27 3.30 10.02 2.02
CA ASN A 27 2.01 10.34 1.42
C ASN A 27 1.49 9.20 0.54
N THR A 28 2.37 8.55 -0.22
CA THR A 28 1.97 7.41 -1.04
C THR A 28 1.72 6.20 -0.16
N LEU A 29 2.65 5.88 0.76
CA LEU A 29 2.55 4.71 1.63
C LEU A 29 1.30 4.73 2.51
N ARG A 30 0.92 5.89 3.06
CA ARG A 30 -0.30 6.04 3.88
C ARG A 30 -1.58 5.67 3.13
N GLN A 31 -1.66 5.90 1.82
CA GLN A 31 -2.83 5.51 1.01
C GLN A 31 -2.99 3.99 0.87
N TYR A 32 -1.92 3.23 1.11
CA TYR A 32 -1.91 1.76 1.04
C TYR A 32 -1.89 1.09 2.41
N LEU A 33 -2.15 1.87 3.46
CA LEU A 33 -2.35 1.40 4.82
C LEU A 33 -3.82 1.53 5.21
N THR A 34 -4.26 0.66 6.12
CA THR A 34 -5.53 0.82 6.84
C THR A 34 -5.36 1.83 7.96
N GLU A 35 -6.48 2.29 8.53
CA GLU A 35 -6.49 3.17 9.71
C GLU A 35 -5.70 2.57 10.88
N THR A 36 -5.81 1.26 11.07
CA THR A 36 -5.05 0.46 12.06
C THR A 36 -3.58 0.22 11.70
N GLY A 37 -3.08 0.81 10.61
CA GLY A 37 -1.70 0.68 10.16
C GLY A 37 -1.36 -0.62 9.44
N LYS A 38 -2.33 -1.50 9.11
CA LYS A 38 -2.09 -2.74 8.35
C LYS A 38 -1.94 -2.46 6.85
N ILE A 39 -1.18 -3.28 6.13
CA ILE A 39 -1.00 -3.12 4.67
C ILE A 39 -2.27 -3.57 3.94
N VAL A 40 -2.79 -2.72 3.07
CA VAL A 40 -3.98 -3.02 2.27
C VAL A 40 -3.67 -4.10 1.23
N PRO A 41 -4.47 -5.18 1.13
CA PRO A 41 -4.27 -6.22 0.13
C PRO A 41 -4.43 -5.74 -1.31
N SER A 42 -3.68 -6.35 -2.24
CA SER A 42 -3.72 -6.01 -3.67
C SER A 42 -5.09 -6.18 -4.32
N ARG A 43 -5.97 -7.06 -3.79
CA ARG A 43 -7.36 -7.20 -4.28
C ARG A 43 -8.21 -5.94 -4.09
N VAL A 44 -7.87 -5.10 -3.11
CA VAL A 44 -8.60 -3.88 -2.81
C VAL A 44 -8.05 -2.73 -3.65
N THR A 45 -6.72 -2.62 -3.76
CA THR A 45 -6.03 -1.51 -4.42
C THR A 45 -5.82 -1.71 -5.92
N GLY A 46 -5.85 -2.95 -6.41
CA GLY A 46 -5.58 -3.28 -7.82
C GLY A 46 -4.10 -3.18 -8.21
N THR A 47 -3.18 -3.19 -7.24
CA THR A 47 -1.73 -3.14 -7.49
C THR A 47 -1.22 -4.46 -8.08
N LYS A 48 -0.31 -4.38 -9.05
CA LYS A 48 0.36 -5.59 -9.56
C LYS A 48 1.22 -6.22 -8.46
N SER A 49 1.44 -7.53 -8.55
CA SER A 49 2.19 -8.30 -7.55
C SER A 49 3.64 -7.83 -7.36
N LYS A 50 4.28 -7.27 -8.39
CA LYS A 50 5.62 -6.66 -8.31
C LYS A 50 5.61 -5.43 -7.40
N TYR A 51 4.71 -4.48 -7.67
CA TYR A 51 4.58 -3.26 -6.88
C TYR A 51 4.09 -3.55 -5.46
N GLN A 52 3.21 -4.53 -5.27
CA GLN A 52 2.76 -4.92 -3.92
C GLN A 52 3.93 -5.41 -3.05
N ARG A 53 4.88 -6.18 -3.62
CA ARG A 53 6.09 -6.64 -2.92
C ARG A 53 7.03 -5.49 -2.58
N GLN A 54 7.23 -4.56 -3.52
CA GLN A 54 8.01 -3.35 -3.29
C GLN A 54 7.38 -2.49 -2.18
N LEU A 55 6.08 -2.24 -2.26
CA LEU A 55 5.32 -1.48 -1.28
C LEU A 55 5.41 -2.10 0.12
N ALA A 56 5.24 -3.42 0.22
CA ALA A 56 5.38 -4.12 1.51
C ALA A 56 6.79 -3.97 2.10
N THR A 57 7.83 -3.95 1.25
CA THR A 57 9.22 -3.74 1.69
C THR A 57 9.44 -2.29 2.14
N ALA A 58 8.94 -1.32 1.38
CA ALA A 58 9.01 0.11 1.69
C ALA A 58 8.28 0.42 3.01
N VAL A 59 7.05 -0.07 3.19
CA VAL A 59 6.29 0.08 4.44
C VAL A 59 7.05 -0.50 5.62
N LYS A 60 7.62 -1.71 5.49
CA LYS A 60 8.40 -2.33 6.57
C LYS A 60 9.62 -1.47 6.94
N ARG A 61 10.38 -0.97 5.96
CA ARG A 61 11.51 -0.06 6.18
C ARG A 61 11.07 1.22 6.90
N ALA A 62 9.98 1.85 6.44
CA ALA A 62 9.43 3.05 7.06
C ALA A 62 8.99 2.83 8.52
N ARG A 63 8.46 1.63 8.84
CA ARG A 63 8.10 1.26 10.21
C ARG A 63 9.32 1.11 11.13
N PHE A 64 10.41 0.50 10.65
CA PHE A 64 11.66 0.40 11.42
C PHE A 64 12.27 1.77 11.74
N LEU A 65 12.03 2.76 10.88
CA LEU A 65 12.47 4.14 11.06
C LEU A 65 11.46 5.02 11.81
N ALA A 66 10.42 4.43 12.40
CA ALA A 66 9.34 5.13 13.10
C ALA A 66 8.57 6.19 12.26
N LEU A 67 8.69 6.16 10.93
CA LEU A 67 7.95 7.05 10.03
C LEU A 67 6.49 6.63 9.88
N ILE A 68 6.22 5.33 10.03
CA ILE A 68 4.90 4.72 9.94
C ILE A 68 4.66 3.87 11.20
N PRO A 69 3.49 4.01 11.84
CA PRO A 69 3.16 3.22 13.01
C PRO A 69 2.87 1.74 12.67
N TYR A 70 3.16 0.83 13.60
CA TYR A 70 2.79 -0.60 13.49
C TYR A 70 1.30 -0.85 13.80
N THR A 71 0.78 -0.12 14.78
CA THR A 71 -0.60 -0.17 15.29
C THR A 71 -1.14 1.27 15.43
N ASP A 72 -2.43 1.48 15.61
CA ASP A 72 -3.02 2.76 15.98
C ASP A 72 -2.86 3.08 17.48
N ASN A 73 -2.66 2.06 18.32
CA ASN A 73 -2.43 2.20 19.76
C ASN A 73 -0.95 2.41 20.12
N HIS A 74 -0.38 3.59 19.81
CA HIS A 74 0.97 3.98 20.28
C HIS A 74 0.98 4.90 21.50
N ASN A 75 -0.20 5.31 21.98
CA ASN A 75 -0.29 6.13 23.18
C ASN A 75 -0.20 5.23 24.42
N ALA A 76 1.02 5.11 24.94
CA ALA A 76 1.30 4.77 26.33
C ALA A 76 1.71 6.05 27.06
#